data_AF-A0A3D5CFE0-F1
#
_entry.id   AF-A0A3D5CFE0-F1
#
_cell.length_a   1.000
_cell.length_b   1.000
_cell.length_c   1.000
_cell.angle_alpha   90.00
_cell.angle_beta   90.00
_cell.angle_gamma   90.00
#
_symmetry.space_group_name_H-M   'P 1'
#
loop_
_entity.id
_entity.type
_entity.pdbx_description
1 polymer ?
#
loop_
_entity_poly.entity_id
_entity_poly.type
_entity_poly.pdbx_seq_one_letter_code
_entity_poly.pdbx_strand_id
1 'polypeptide(L)' 'MSYSRFEAMELLGKRLTDDALVILSLGGAVDEWYNAAPHMREASLFQQQLGCVSGEAFGLAVGLPHR' A
#
# COMPACT_ATOMS: atom_id res chain seq x y z
N MET A 1 8.05 -17.41 14.13
CA MET A 1 8.25 -16.03 14.60
C MET A 1 7.23 -15.15 13.90
N SER A 2 6.61 -14.20 14.61
CA SER A 2 5.74 -13.18 14.02
C SER A 2 6.58 -11.95 13.67
N TYR A 3 6.34 -11.33 12.52
CA TYR A 3 6.90 -10.02 12.20
C TYR A 3 6.14 -8.92 12.94
N SER A 4 6.81 -7.82 13.25
CA SER A 4 6.13 -6.56 13.54
C SER A 4 5.46 -6.02 12.27
N ARG A 5 4.54 -5.07 12.43
CA ARG A 5 3.88 -4.41 11.29
C ARG A 5 4.90 -3.76 10.34
N PHE A 6 5.88 -3.06 10.90
CA PHE A 6 6.88 -2.34 10.13
C PHE A 6 7.78 -3.31 9.34
N GLU A 7 8.28 -4.38 9.98
CA GLU A 7 9.05 -5.42 9.28
C GLU A 7 8.22 -6.08 8.17
N ALA A 8 6.92 -6.30 8.39
CA ALA A 8 6.03 -6.81 7.35
C ALA A 8 5.91 -5.83 6.17
N MET A 9 5.83 -4.52 6.42
CA MET A 9 5.82 -3.50 5.37
C MET A 9 7.13 -3.49 4.57
N GLU A 10 8.29 -3.55 5.23
CA GLU A 10 9.59 -3.61 4.54
C GLU A 10 9.71 -4.86 3.66
N LEU A 11 9.28 -6.01 4.18
CA LEU A 11 9.29 -7.27 3.43
C LEU A 11 8.33 -7.23 2.24
N LEU A 12 7.17 -6.59 2.40
CA LEU A 12 6.20 -6.40 1.31
C LEU A 12 6.75 -5.46 0.24
N GLY A 13 7.28 -4.30 0.64
CA GLY A 13 7.83 -3.30 -0.27
C GLY A 13 8.96 -3.83 -1.15
N LYS A 14 9.80 -4.74 -0.62
CA LYS A 14 10.86 -5.42 -1.39
C LYS A 14 10.35 -6.35 -2.50
N ARG A 15 9.08 -6.76 -2.44
CA ARG A 15 8.46 -7.66 -3.43
C ARG A 15 7.64 -6.92 -4.47
N LEU A 16 7.30 -5.66 -4.21
CA LEU A 16 6.51 -4.84 -5.12
C LEU A 16 7.43 -4.21 -6.16
N THR A 17 6.91 -4.17 -7.38
CA THR A 17 7.53 -3.57 -8.56
C THR A 17 6.74 -2.32 -8.96
N ASP A 18 7.31 -1.48 -9.82
CA ASP A 18 6.75 -0.16 -10.19
C ASP A 18 5.39 -0.23 -10.90
N ASP A 19 4.98 -1.42 -11.35
CA ASP A 19 3.67 -1.70 -11.91
C ASP A 19 2.58 -1.85 -10.83
N ALA A 20 2.91 -2.21 -9.59
CA ALA A 20 1.95 -2.38 -8.52
C ALA A 20 1.36 -1.05 -8.02
N LEU A 21 0.07 -1.03 -7.69
CA LEU A 21 -0.59 0.06 -6.98
C LEU A 21 -0.88 -0.29 -5.52
N VAL A 22 -0.42 0.55 -4.58
CA VAL A 22 -0.62 0.33 -3.13
C VAL A 22 -1.69 1.26 -2.59
N ILE A 23 -2.76 0.71 -2.03
CA ILE A 23 -3.82 1.50 -1.39
C ILE A 23 -3.57 1.57 0.11
N LEU A 24 -3.43 2.77 0.66
CA LEU A 24 -3.17 3.00 2.08
C LEU A 24 -4.42 3.58 2.76
N SER A 25 -4.80 2.97 3.88
CA SER A 25 -5.90 3.45 4.72
C SER A 25 -5.50 4.69 5.53
N LEU A 26 -6.50 5.51 5.86
CA LEU A 26 -6.39 6.65 6.77
C LEU A 26 -5.62 6.28 8.05
N GLY A 27 -4.61 7.09 8.40
CA GLY A 27 -3.85 7.01 9.65
C GLY A 27 -2.34 7.12 9.45
N GLY A 28 -1.56 6.97 10.54
CA GLY A 28 -0.09 7.04 10.53
C GLY A 28 0.61 5.89 9.76
N ALA A 29 -0.15 4.93 9.23
CA ALA A 29 0.38 3.86 8.40
C ALA A 29 0.98 4.37 7.08
N VAL A 30 0.57 5.55 6.61
CA VAL A 30 1.15 6.19 5.41
C VAL A 30 2.59 6.58 5.63
N ASP A 31 2.87 7.26 6.74
CA ASP A 31 4.23 7.71 7.05
C ASP A 31 5.13 6.50 7.31
N GLU A 32 4.62 5.47 7.99
CA GLU A 32 5.35 4.20 8.15
C GLU A 32 5.64 3.54 6.81
N TRP A 33 4.65 3.48 5.90
CA TRP A 33 4.83 2.90 4.57
C TRP A 33 5.86 3.65 3.73
N TYR A 34 5.82 4.99 3.72
CA TYR A 34 6.79 5.80 2.98
C TYR A 34 8.21 5.71 3.54
N ASN A 35 8.37 5.32 4.80
CA ASN A 35 9.68 4.98 5.36
C ASN A 35 10.10 3.54 5.03
N ALA A 36 9.17 2.58 5.07
CA ALA A 36 9.46 1.16 4.82
C ALA A 36 9.68 0.83 3.33
N ALA A 37 9.02 1.55 2.42
CA ALA A 37 9.06 1.34 0.98
C ALA A 37 9.08 2.69 0.23
N PRO A 38 10.13 3.52 0.39
CA PRO A 38 10.18 4.86 -0.17
C PRO A 38 10.07 4.88 -1.70
N HIS A 39 10.52 3.82 -2.38
CA HIS A 39 10.41 3.66 -3.84
C HIS A 39 8.96 3.49 -4.31
N MET A 40 8.06 3.00 -3.46
CA MET A 40 6.64 2.80 -3.79
C MET A 40 5.79 4.04 -3.57
N ARG A 41 6.36 5.18 -3.11
CA ARG A 41 5.59 6.37 -2.76
C ARG A 41 4.74 6.90 -3.91
N GLU A 42 5.31 7.01 -5.11
CA GLU A 42 4.58 7.47 -6.31
C GLU A 42 3.54 6.45 -6.80
N ALA A 43 3.76 5.18 -6.47
CA ALA A 43 2.88 4.05 -6.78
C ALA A 43 1.90 3.76 -5.63
N SER A 44 1.74 4.69 -4.68
CA SER A 44 0.83 4.55 -3.54
C SER A 44 -0.29 5.58 -3.62
N LEU A 45 -1.52 5.11 -3.44
CA LEU A 45 -2.71 5.95 -3.32
C LEU A 45 -3.13 5.99 -1.85
N PHE A 46 -3.05 7.19 -1.26
CA PHE A 46 -3.51 7.41 0.10
C PHE A 46 -4.99 7.79 0.12
N GLN A 47 -5.79 6.98 0.80
CA GLN A 47 -7.21 7.24 0.99
C GLN A 47 -7.49 7.84 2.38
N GLN A 48 -8.10 9.02 2.40
CA GLN A 48 -8.42 9.76 3.63
C GLN A 48 -9.75 9.36 4.27
N GLN A 49 -10.45 8.38 3.69
CA GLN A 49 -11.71 7.86 4.19
C GLN A 49 -11.49 6.51 4.90
N LEU A 50 -11.99 6.38 6.12
CA LEU A 50 -11.89 5.13 6.88
C LEU A 50 -12.88 4.09 6.34
N GLY A 51 -12.41 2.87 6.12
CA GLY A 51 -13.27 1.73 5.82
C GLY A 51 -13.63 1.53 4.33
N CYS A 52 -13.17 2.38 3.42
CA CYS A 52 -13.42 2.22 1.98
C CYS A 52 -12.27 1.54 1.22
N VAL A 53 -11.07 1.40 1.81
CA VAL A 53 -9.87 0.91 1.11
C VAL A 53 -10.02 -0.45 0.45
N SER A 54 -10.79 -1.37 1.03
CA SER A 54 -11.00 -2.70 0.43
C SER A 54 -11.85 -2.61 -0.84
N GLY A 55 -12.90 -1.81 -0.83
CA GLY A 55 -13.76 -1.60 -1.99
C GLY A 55 -13.05 -0.84 -3.11
N GLU A 56 -12.25 0.17 -2.74
CA GLU A 56 -11.40 0.92 -3.67
C GLU A 56 -10.32 0.03 -4.29
N ALA A 57 -9.55 -0.70 -3.47
CA ALA A 57 -8.54 -1.64 -3.96
C ALA A 57 -9.13 -2.68 -4.90
N PHE A 58 -10.30 -3.24 -4.56
CA PHE A 58 -10.99 -4.18 -5.44
C PHE A 58 -11.43 -3.54 -6.76
N GLY A 59 -12.07 -2.37 -6.69
CA GLY A 59 -12.52 -1.65 -7.89
C GLY A 59 -11.36 -1.26 -8.81
N LEU A 60 -10.23 -0.82 -8.25
CA LEU A 60 -9.03 -0.49 -9.01
C LEU A 60 -8.37 -1.73 -9.62
N ALA A 61 -8.29 -2.85 -8.90
CA ALA A 61 -7.77 -4.10 -9.47
C ALA A 61 -8.61 -4.60 -10.65
N VAL A 62 -9.93 -4.39 -10.62
CA VAL A 62 -10.83 -4.72 -11.74
C VAL A 62 -10.70 -3.70 -12.88
N GLY A 63 -10.60 -2.41 -12.56
CA GLY A 63 -10.56 -1.33 -13.56
C GLY A 63 -9.20 -1.11 -14.21
N LEU A 64 -8.12 -1.54 -13.55
CA LEU A 64 -6.72 -1.39 -13.95
C LEU A 64 -6.03 -2.76 -13.86
N PRO A 65 -6.34 -3.75 -14.72
CA PRO A 65 -5.88 -5.14 -14.59
C PRO A 65 -4.37 -5.36 -14.73
N HIS A 66 -3.60 -4.29 -15.01
CA HIS A 66 -2.15 -4.29 -15.13
C HIS A 66 -1.50 -3.36 -14.10
N ARG A 67 -2.20 -3.11 -12.98
CA ARG A 67 -1.77 -2.30 -11.85
C ARG A 67 -2.11 -2.99 -10.53
#